data_AF-A0A966VX46-F1
#
_entry.id   AF-A0A966VX46-F1
#
_cell.length_a   1.000
_cell.length_b   1.000
_cell.length_c   1.000
_cell.angle_alpha   90.00
_cell.angle_beta   90.00
_cell.angle_gamma   90.00
#
_symmetry.space_group_name_H-M   'P 1'
#
loop_
_entity.id
_entity.type
_entity.pdbx_description
1 polymer ?
#
loop_
_entity_poly.entity_id
_entity_poly.type
_entity_poly.pdbx_seq_one_letter_code
_entity_poly.pdbx_strand_id
1 'polypeptide(L)'
;MPTPPIDTAPRLPKVRTRRSRRQRSKPYGRAVGMHRKNQAFSTSCCVVLAANKTMPVQRKSQRGSALLLIVISAVTLIGIVGLALDASHLGYMKARLQSTVDAMALAAAKRLDETGSTTSACEAARTTLLENAEGFRELQTALPTTIVCPGASWFQIQYSKGVAPFNAGTTPANYVRVRIAQINTRPSLARVLGFFGDLAVTASAIAGPSAPVEKLCSLLPIAVCGESAAPAPNFGYEPGRIYALKGKTKTSEGGAFKDYYFLDPDRLVGGQAYPDLRRNFAGGFGSCLVVGSPDLVPLKTGVNIGPVRQGVNTRFNEYGGAAGQVTAAGFPPDVLIGEPSPLLGVDSAGALSQGSTVITYGSQVIGRNRKDYLDRLAAGPAAYDIAPLPAPGIGALLRREVAVPIAQCPPQDQGTDKGVRIRGAGCFFLLQKMGSGGSESDLIAEFIPNCEAAGRPGPNPGGGGPYVIQLFRDPSSKDS
;
A
#
# COMPACT_ATOMS: atom_id res chain seq x y z
N MET A 1 59.34 9.98 -16.23
CA MET A 1 59.88 10.51 -14.96
C MET A 1 58.72 10.71 -14.00
N PRO A 2 58.93 10.44 -12.70
CA PRO A 2 58.02 9.62 -11.90
C PRO A 2 56.91 10.41 -11.20
N THR A 3 55.87 9.66 -10.85
CA THR A 3 54.82 9.96 -9.89
C THR A 3 55.37 10.30 -8.49
N PRO A 4 54.77 11.25 -7.78
CA PRO A 4 54.72 11.21 -6.32
C PRO A 4 53.33 10.73 -5.84
N PRO A 5 53.26 9.94 -4.75
CA PRO A 5 52.04 9.27 -4.32
C PRO A 5 51.12 10.20 -3.51
N ILE A 6 49.82 9.96 -3.71
CA ILE A 6 48.73 10.34 -2.82
C ILE A 6 48.79 9.41 -1.60
N ASP A 7 49.06 9.94 -0.41
CA ASP A 7 48.70 9.24 0.82
C ASP A 7 48.50 10.23 1.98
N THR A 8 47.27 10.73 2.13
CA THR A 8 46.79 11.34 3.38
C THR A 8 45.39 10.81 3.67
N ALA A 9 45.35 9.68 4.38
CA ALA A 9 44.13 9.11 4.92
C ALA A 9 43.43 10.11 5.88
N PRO A 10 42.13 10.39 5.72
CA PRO A 10 41.38 11.12 6.73
C PRO A 10 41.16 10.23 7.96
N ARG A 11 41.61 10.73 9.12
CA ARG A 11 41.42 10.10 10.43
C ARG A 11 39.95 9.87 10.72
N LEU A 12 39.57 8.61 10.88
CA LEU A 12 38.28 8.20 11.44
C LEU A 12 38.11 8.75 12.87
N PRO A 13 36.97 9.38 13.21
CA PRO A 13 36.70 9.78 14.58
C PRO A 13 36.47 8.53 15.45
N LYS A 14 37.23 8.42 16.54
CA LYS A 14 37.07 7.39 17.59
C LYS A 14 35.65 7.46 18.17
N VAL A 15 34.82 6.49 17.82
CA VAL A 15 33.51 6.27 18.43
C VAL A 15 33.73 5.85 19.89
N ARG A 16 33.43 6.76 20.82
CA ARG A 16 33.40 6.52 22.26
C ARG A 16 32.20 5.62 22.58
N THR A 17 32.44 4.33 22.81
CA THR A 17 31.42 3.39 23.28
C THR A 17 31.00 3.74 24.71
N ARG A 18 29.94 4.55 24.85
CA ARG A 18 29.23 4.72 26.13
C ARG A 18 28.51 3.42 26.47
N ARG A 19 29.09 2.62 27.37
CA ARG A 19 28.38 1.55 28.10
C ARG A 19 27.18 2.16 28.83
N SER A 20 25.97 1.96 28.33
CA SER A 20 24.75 2.27 29.08
C SER A 20 24.53 1.19 30.15
N ARG A 21 24.40 1.67 31.39
CA ARG A 21 24.11 0.89 32.59
C ARG A 21 22.83 0.06 32.38
N ARG A 22 22.91 -1.25 32.59
CA ARG A 22 21.76 -2.10 32.91
C ARG A 22 21.08 -1.57 34.17
N GLN A 23 19.95 -0.90 34.02
CA GLN A 23 19.04 -0.64 35.14
C GLN A 23 18.24 -1.92 35.43
N ARG A 24 18.59 -2.57 36.53
CA ARG A 24 17.76 -3.56 37.21
C ARG A 24 16.61 -2.82 37.89
N SER A 25 15.37 -3.02 37.44
CA SER A 25 14.19 -2.67 38.23
C SER A 25 13.89 -3.81 39.21
N LYS A 26 13.88 -3.46 40.50
CA LYS A 26 13.53 -4.34 41.63
C LYS A 26 12.02 -4.54 41.69
N PRO A 27 11.52 -5.72 42.07
CA PRO A 27 10.12 -5.88 42.49
C PRO A 27 9.91 -5.28 43.88
N TYR A 28 8.81 -4.55 44.03
CA TYR A 28 8.28 -4.05 45.30
C TYR A 28 7.79 -5.21 46.16
N GLY A 29 8.37 -5.35 47.34
CA GLY A 29 7.83 -6.17 48.42
C GLY A 29 6.84 -5.37 49.25
N ARG A 30 5.74 -6.01 49.65
CA ARG A 30 4.97 -5.62 50.84
C ARG A 30 4.74 -6.88 51.66
N ALA A 31 5.47 -6.98 52.76
CA ALA A 31 5.29 -7.98 53.81
C ALA A 31 4.53 -7.34 54.98
N VAL A 32 3.58 -8.07 55.54
CA VAL A 32 3.04 -7.94 56.90
C VAL A 32 3.08 -9.39 57.41
N GLY A 33 3.96 -9.76 58.33
CA GLY A 33 3.94 -9.42 59.75
C GLY A 33 3.15 -10.52 60.48
N MET A 34 3.76 -11.64 60.90
CA MET A 34 4.49 -11.81 62.18
C MET A 34 3.62 -12.56 63.20
N HIS A 35 4.01 -13.79 63.57
CA HIS A 35 4.17 -14.20 64.98
C HIS A 35 4.82 -15.59 65.08
N ARG A 36 6.13 -15.58 65.36
CA ARG A 36 6.85 -16.66 66.03
C ARG A 36 7.43 -16.04 67.31
N LYS A 37 7.10 -16.62 68.46
CA LYS A 37 7.85 -16.54 69.72
C LYS A 37 8.22 -18.00 70.02
N ASN A 38 9.51 -18.35 70.03
CA ASN A 38 10.42 -18.42 71.20
C ASN A 38 9.95 -19.51 72.18
N GLN A 39 10.75 -20.43 72.75
CA GLN A 39 12.18 -20.62 72.98
C GLN A 39 12.31 -22.09 73.48
N ALA A 40 13.28 -22.90 73.04
CA ALA A 40 14.61 -23.14 73.60
C ALA A 40 14.68 -24.16 74.78
N PHE A 41 15.79 -24.93 74.81
CA PHE A 41 16.30 -25.82 75.86
C PHE A 41 15.51 -27.14 76.11
N SER A 42 16.09 -28.30 76.46
CA SER A 42 17.41 -28.67 76.99
C SER A 42 17.68 -30.16 76.71
N THR A 43 18.96 -30.50 76.58
CA THR A 43 19.52 -31.84 76.77
C THR A 43 19.31 -32.38 78.21
N SER A 44 19.22 -33.71 78.29
CA SER A 44 19.46 -34.64 79.42
C SER A 44 18.66 -34.51 80.71
N CYS A 45 17.93 -35.59 81.06
CA CYS A 45 18.19 -36.51 82.19
C CYS A 45 16.90 -37.09 82.81
N CYS A 46 17.02 -38.29 83.39
CA CYS A 46 16.06 -39.05 84.21
C CYS A 46 14.91 -39.84 83.51
N VAL A 47 15.23 -41.11 83.26
CA VAL A 47 14.54 -42.31 83.80
C VAL A 47 13.14 -42.07 84.38
N VAL A 48 12.11 -42.55 83.68
CA VAL A 48 10.95 -43.22 84.30
C VAL A 48 10.52 -44.36 83.37
N LEU A 49 10.60 -45.58 83.91
CA LEU A 49 9.96 -46.78 83.39
C LEU A 49 8.44 -46.56 83.33
N ALA A 50 7.87 -46.57 82.14
CA ALA A 50 6.44 -46.80 81.96
C ALA A 50 6.23 -47.58 80.66
N ALA A 51 5.94 -48.87 80.82
CA ALA A 51 5.53 -49.76 79.76
C ALA A 51 4.29 -49.19 79.06
N ASN A 52 4.46 -48.66 77.86
CA ASN A 52 3.33 -48.33 76.98
C ASN A 52 3.47 -49.19 75.73
N LYS A 53 2.57 -50.18 75.63
CA LYS A 53 2.35 -51.02 74.45
C LYS A 53 2.30 -50.11 73.22
N THR A 54 3.34 -50.12 72.41
CA THR A 54 3.25 -49.61 71.04
C THR A 54 2.28 -50.53 70.31
N MET A 55 1.02 -50.12 70.21
CA MET A 55 0.16 -50.67 69.18
C MET A 55 0.84 -50.35 67.84
N PRO A 56 1.18 -51.35 67.01
CA PRO A 56 1.61 -51.05 65.66
C PRO A 56 0.41 -50.37 64.97
N VAL A 57 0.51 -49.07 64.70
CA VAL A 57 -0.33 -48.46 63.68
C VAL A 57 0.06 -49.15 62.38
N GLN A 58 -0.71 -50.18 62.02
CA GLN A 58 -0.68 -50.73 60.68
C GLN A 58 -1.13 -49.61 59.76
N ARG A 59 -0.18 -48.87 59.18
CA ARG A 59 -0.43 -48.14 57.95
C ARG A 59 -0.76 -49.18 56.90
N LYS A 60 -2.05 -49.44 56.69
CA LYS A 60 -2.53 -50.12 55.48
C LYS A 60 -2.02 -49.30 54.30
N SER A 61 -0.94 -49.78 53.69
CA SER A 61 -0.35 -49.14 52.54
C SER A 61 -1.31 -49.41 51.37
N GLN A 62 -2.21 -48.46 51.10
CA GLN A 62 -3.03 -48.40 49.89
C GLN A 62 -2.09 -48.09 48.69
N ARG A 63 -1.16 -49.00 48.39
CA ARG A 63 -0.09 -48.82 47.39
C ARG A 63 -0.57 -48.94 45.94
N GLY A 64 -1.80 -49.40 45.72
CA GLY A 64 -2.38 -49.55 44.37
C GLY A 64 -3.26 -48.37 43.94
N SER A 65 -4.21 -47.95 44.78
CA SER A 65 -5.23 -46.95 44.40
C SER A 65 -4.68 -45.53 44.22
N ALA A 66 -3.66 -45.15 45.01
CA ALA A 66 -3.03 -43.83 44.89
C ALA A 66 -2.27 -43.68 43.55
N LEU A 67 -1.64 -44.75 43.06
CA LEU A 67 -0.94 -44.75 41.78
C LEU A 67 -1.92 -44.54 40.61
N LEU A 68 -3.09 -45.19 40.67
CA LEU A 68 -4.12 -45.07 39.64
C LEU A 68 -4.66 -43.64 39.51
N LEU A 69 -4.94 -42.98 40.64
CA LEU A 69 -5.40 -41.58 40.64
C LEU A 69 -4.33 -40.62 40.11
N ILE A 70 -3.06 -40.84 40.46
CA ILE A 70 -1.94 -40.03 39.96
C ILE A 70 -1.82 -40.18 38.44
N VAL A 71 -1.86 -41.40 37.90
CA VAL A 71 -1.76 -41.64 36.45
C VAL A 71 -2.92 -40.98 35.71
N ILE A 72 -4.15 -41.12 36.20
CA ILE A 72 -5.32 -40.47 35.58
C ILE A 72 -5.17 -38.95 35.61
N SER A 73 -4.75 -38.37 36.75
CA SER A 73 -4.53 -36.92 36.86
C SER A 73 -3.40 -36.39 35.98
N ALA A 74 -2.34 -37.18 35.81
CA ALA A 74 -1.22 -36.81 34.96
C ALA A 74 -1.63 -36.83 33.48
N VAL A 75 -2.37 -37.86 33.06
CA VAL A 75 -2.88 -37.97 31.68
C VAL A 75 -3.84 -36.84 31.35
N THR A 76 -4.75 -36.47 32.26
CA THR A 76 -5.68 -35.36 32.02
C THR A 76 -4.96 -34.02 31.94
N LEU A 77 -4.00 -33.75 32.83
CA LEU A 77 -3.20 -32.52 32.79
C LEU A 77 -2.37 -32.42 31.51
N ILE A 78 -1.69 -33.49 31.10
CA ILE A 78 -0.94 -33.55 29.84
C ILE A 78 -1.87 -33.33 28.65
N GLY A 79 -3.07 -33.92 28.69
CA GLY A 79 -4.08 -33.74 27.65
C GLY A 79 -4.55 -32.29 27.50
N ILE A 80 -4.82 -31.59 28.61
CA ILE A 80 -5.24 -30.18 28.60
C ILE A 80 -4.12 -29.29 28.07
N VAL A 81 -2.87 -29.51 28.52
CA VAL A 81 -1.70 -28.78 28.02
C VAL A 81 -1.50 -29.03 26.53
N GLY A 82 -1.68 -30.27 26.09
CA GLY A 82 -1.59 -30.67 24.69
C GLY A 82 -2.60 -29.96 23.80
N LEU A 83 -3.87 -29.95 24.22
CA LEU A 83 -4.94 -29.23 23.53
C LEU A 83 -4.64 -27.73 23.45
N ALA A 84 -4.13 -27.13 24.53
CA ALA A 84 -3.80 -25.71 24.56
C ALA A 84 -2.66 -25.34 23.59
N LEU A 85 -1.64 -26.18 23.49
CA LEU A 85 -0.53 -26.00 22.54
C LEU A 85 -0.98 -26.17 21.09
N ASP A 86 -1.77 -27.20 20.81
CA ASP A 86 -2.31 -27.44 19.47
C ASP A 86 -3.26 -26.31 19.03
N ALA A 87 -4.11 -25.81 19.94
CA ALA A 87 -4.96 -24.64 19.68
C ALA A 87 -4.13 -23.37 19.42
N SER A 88 -3.04 -23.17 20.17
CA SER A 88 -2.13 -22.04 19.98
C SER A 88 -1.44 -22.11 18.61
N HIS A 89 -1.00 -23.30 18.20
CA HIS A 89 -0.41 -23.53 16.89
C HIS A 89 -1.41 -23.28 15.76
N LEU A 90 -2.63 -23.78 15.90
CA LEU A 90 -3.71 -23.56 14.93
C LEU A 90 -4.03 -22.07 14.77
N GLY A 91 -4.11 -21.34 15.87
CA GLY A 91 -4.34 -19.89 15.86
C GLY A 91 -3.22 -19.13 15.16
N TYR A 92 -1.96 -19.49 15.44
CA TYR A 92 -0.80 -18.91 14.74
C TYR A 92 -0.85 -19.17 13.23
N MET A 93 -1.16 -20.41 12.82
CA MET A 93 -1.26 -20.77 11.41
C MET A 93 -2.39 -20.02 10.70
N LYS A 94 -3.56 -19.90 11.35
CA LYS A 94 -4.68 -19.12 10.82
C LYS A 94 -4.28 -17.65 10.61
N ALA A 95 -3.68 -17.01 11.61
CA ALA A 95 -3.25 -15.62 11.51
C ALA A 95 -2.22 -15.42 10.39
N ARG A 96 -1.26 -16.34 10.27
CA ARG A 96 -0.24 -16.28 9.22
C ARG A 96 -0.84 -16.47 7.82
N LEU A 97 -1.77 -17.43 7.66
CA LEU A 97 -2.47 -17.65 6.39
C LEU A 97 -3.31 -16.45 5.98
N GLN A 98 -4.01 -15.81 6.91
CA GLN A 98 -4.78 -14.59 6.59
C GLN A 98 -3.86 -13.47 6.11
N SER A 99 -2.75 -13.21 6.81
CA SER A 99 -1.78 -12.20 6.37
C SER A 99 -1.20 -12.51 4.99
N THR A 100 -0.97 -13.78 4.65
CA THR A 100 -0.52 -14.19 3.31
C THR A 100 -1.61 -13.92 2.27
N VAL A 101 -2.86 -14.31 2.54
CA VAL A 101 -3.97 -14.14 1.60
C VAL A 101 -4.32 -12.66 1.38
N ASP A 102 -4.22 -11.83 2.42
CA ASP A 102 -4.35 -10.37 2.34
C ASP A 102 -3.29 -9.77 1.40
N ALA A 103 -2.03 -10.17 1.58
CA ALA A 103 -0.93 -9.72 0.71
C ALA A 103 -1.16 -10.17 -0.74
N MET A 104 -1.58 -11.40 -0.95
CA MET A 104 -1.89 -11.94 -2.28
C MET A 104 -3.05 -11.21 -2.95
N ALA A 105 -4.14 -10.96 -2.20
CA ALA A 105 -5.30 -10.24 -2.72
C ALA A 105 -4.91 -8.81 -3.12
N LEU A 106 -4.16 -8.12 -2.27
CA LEU A 106 -3.66 -6.77 -2.55
C LEU A 106 -2.74 -6.74 -3.78
N ALA A 107 -1.78 -7.67 -3.88
CA ALA A 107 -0.87 -7.76 -5.01
C ALA A 107 -1.61 -8.07 -6.33
N ALA A 108 -2.57 -8.99 -6.29
CA ALA A 108 -3.38 -9.32 -7.46
C ALA A 108 -4.30 -8.17 -7.87
N ALA A 109 -4.98 -7.51 -6.92
CA ALA A 109 -5.84 -6.37 -7.21
C ALA A 109 -5.02 -5.20 -7.78
N LYS A 110 -3.85 -4.92 -7.20
CA LYS A 110 -2.92 -3.90 -7.72
C LYS A 110 -2.49 -4.19 -9.14
N ARG A 111 -2.16 -5.43 -9.46
CA ARG A 111 -1.72 -5.82 -10.80
C ARG A 111 -2.86 -5.85 -11.81
N LEU A 112 -4.05 -6.26 -11.38
CA LEU A 112 -5.27 -6.15 -12.18
C LEU A 112 -5.58 -4.70 -12.53
N ASP A 113 -5.41 -3.78 -11.57
CA ASP A 113 -5.61 -2.35 -11.76
C ASP A 113 -4.59 -1.75 -12.74
N GLU A 114 -3.30 -2.11 -12.59
CA GLU A 114 -2.20 -1.62 -13.44
C GLU A 114 -2.29 -2.08 -14.90
N THR A 115 -2.84 -3.27 -15.15
CA THR A 115 -2.72 -3.94 -16.46
C THR A 115 -4.05 -4.28 -17.12
N GLY A 116 -5.15 -4.30 -16.36
CA GLY A 116 -6.42 -4.86 -16.79
C GLY A 116 -6.41 -6.39 -17.06
N SER A 117 -5.28 -7.09 -16.84
CA SER A 117 -5.10 -8.49 -17.20
C SER A 117 -5.27 -9.42 -15.99
N THR A 118 -6.29 -10.28 -16.03
CA THR A 118 -6.56 -11.29 -14.99
C THR A 118 -5.48 -12.37 -14.91
N THR A 119 -4.76 -12.63 -16.00
CA THR A 119 -3.62 -13.55 -16.00
C THR A 119 -2.47 -12.97 -15.19
N SER A 120 -2.09 -11.72 -15.47
CA SER A 120 -1.00 -11.05 -14.74
C SER A 120 -1.33 -10.87 -13.24
N ALA A 121 -2.59 -10.59 -12.92
CA ALA A 121 -3.08 -10.51 -11.55
C ALA A 121 -2.91 -11.83 -10.79
N CYS A 122 -3.19 -12.97 -11.45
CA CYS A 122 -2.96 -14.27 -10.83
C CYS A 122 -1.48 -14.57 -10.62
N GLU A 123 -0.62 -14.26 -11.60
CA GLU A 123 0.82 -14.43 -11.47
C GLU A 123 1.40 -13.61 -10.31
N ALA A 124 0.86 -12.40 -10.08
CA ALA A 124 1.20 -11.57 -8.94
C ALA A 124 0.78 -12.16 -7.59
N ALA A 125 -0.43 -12.72 -7.49
CA ALA A 125 -0.83 -13.47 -6.29
C ALA A 125 0.09 -14.68 -6.07
N ARG A 126 0.43 -15.42 -7.13
CA ARG A 126 1.30 -16.59 -7.05
C ARG A 126 2.70 -16.25 -6.55
N THR A 127 3.31 -15.19 -7.09
CA THR A 127 4.65 -14.72 -6.64
C THR A 127 4.61 -14.31 -5.18
N THR A 128 3.60 -13.53 -4.78
CA THR A 128 3.39 -13.13 -3.38
C THR A 128 3.20 -14.34 -2.45
N LEU A 129 2.51 -15.39 -2.90
CA LEU A 129 2.35 -16.64 -2.14
C LEU A 129 3.69 -17.33 -1.90
N LEU A 130 4.50 -17.46 -2.94
CA LEU A 130 5.81 -18.12 -2.87
C LEU A 130 6.76 -17.36 -1.93
N GLU A 131 6.80 -16.03 -2.04
CA GLU A 131 7.60 -15.18 -1.15
C GLU A 131 7.18 -15.31 0.32
N ASN A 132 5.86 -15.31 0.59
CA ASN A 132 5.35 -15.49 1.96
C ASN A 132 5.55 -16.92 2.49
N ALA A 133 5.72 -17.90 1.61
CA ALA A 133 5.99 -19.28 1.98
C ALA A 133 7.44 -19.49 2.43
N GLU A 134 8.43 -18.73 1.96
CA GLU A 134 9.85 -18.90 2.35
C GLU A 134 10.08 -18.86 3.88
N GLY A 135 9.27 -18.07 4.60
CA GLY A 135 9.29 -17.98 6.06
C GLY A 135 8.23 -18.81 6.79
N PHE A 136 7.48 -19.67 6.09
CA PHE A 136 6.34 -20.40 6.65
C PHE A 136 6.37 -21.89 6.26
N ARG A 137 7.08 -22.69 7.07
CA ARG A 137 7.32 -24.12 6.83
C ARG A 137 6.05 -24.94 6.55
N GLU A 138 4.99 -24.75 7.34
CA GLU A 138 3.74 -25.50 7.18
C GLU A 138 3.08 -25.22 5.83
N LEU A 139 3.17 -23.98 5.35
CA LEU A 139 2.71 -23.62 4.02
C LEU A 139 3.61 -24.23 2.95
N GLN A 140 4.94 -24.17 3.08
CA GLN A 140 5.86 -24.82 2.13
C GLN A 140 5.58 -26.32 1.96
N THR A 141 5.29 -27.02 3.06
CA THR A 141 4.95 -28.46 3.01
C THR A 141 3.59 -28.72 2.37
N ALA A 142 2.68 -27.75 2.40
CA ALA A 142 1.36 -27.85 1.80
C ALA A 142 1.31 -27.37 0.34
N LEU A 143 2.30 -26.58 -0.11
CA LEU A 143 2.37 -26.10 -1.48
C LEU A 143 2.70 -27.26 -2.45
N PRO A 144 1.95 -27.40 -3.56
CA PRO A 144 2.31 -28.34 -4.61
C PRO A 144 3.57 -27.86 -5.35
N THR A 145 4.26 -28.78 -6.01
CA THR A 145 5.46 -28.49 -6.81
C THR A 145 5.20 -27.54 -7.98
N THR A 146 3.96 -27.47 -8.47
CA THR A 146 3.54 -26.58 -9.54
C THR A 146 2.26 -25.85 -9.18
N ILE A 147 2.31 -24.52 -9.14
CA ILE A 147 1.15 -23.66 -8.93
C ILE A 147 0.73 -23.04 -10.27
N VAL A 148 -0.39 -23.51 -10.80
CA VAL A 148 -0.98 -23.03 -12.06
C VAL A 148 -2.00 -21.92 -11.78
N CYS A 149 -2.05 -20.94 -12.68
CA CYS A 149 -2.91 -19.77 -12.60
C CYS A 149 -3.86 -19.73 -13.81
N PRO A 150 -5.19 -19.57 -13.61
CA PRO A 150 -5.91 -19.56 -12.34
C PRO A 150 -5.98 -20.95 -11.67
N GLY A 151 -5.83 -21.01 -10.35
CA GLY A 151 -5.90 -22.25 -9.57
C GLY A 151 -7.35 -22.73 -9.37
N ALA A 152 -7.56 -24.05 -9.35
CA ALA A 152 -8.91 -24.64 -9.34
C ALA A 152 -9.29 -25.38 -8.04
N SER A 153 -8.34 -25.66 -7.14
CA SER A 153 -8.57 -26.51 -5.97
C SER A 153 -8.26 -25.81 -4.64
N TRP A 154 -7.04 -25.94 -4.13
CA TRP A 154 -6.61 -25.43 -2.82
C TRP A 154 -6.27 -23.93 -2.85
N PHE A 155 -5.80 -23.43 -4.00
CA PHE A 155 -5.59 -22.02 -4.30
C PHE A 155 -6.62 -21.59 -5.35
N GLN A 156 -7.50 -20.67 -4.99
CA GLN A 156 -8.52 -20.14 -5.88
C GLN A 156 -8.43 -18.62 -5.95
N ILE A 157 -8.43 -18.09 -7.16
CA ILE A 157 -8.56 -16.66 -7.42
C ILE A 157 -9.86 -16.43 -8.20
N GLN A 158 -10.67 -15.50 -7.74
CA GLN A 158 -11.95 -15.15 -8.35
C GLN A 158 -11.97 -13.65 -8.62
N TYR A 159 -12.65 -13.27 -9.70
CA TYR A 159 -12.70 -11.89 -10.17
C TYR A 159 -14.14 -11.40 -10.21
N SER A 160 -14.38 -10.15 -9.81
CA SER A 160 -15.71 -9.55 -9.86
C SER A 160 -15.66 -8.07 -10.23
N LYS A 161 -16.75 -7.55 -10.79
CA LYS A 161 -17.01 -6.13 -11.01
C LYS A 161 -17.31 -5.38 -9.71
N GLY A 162 -17.88 -6.06 -8.71
CA GLY A 162 -18.33 -5.45 -7.45
C GLY A 162 -17.92 -6.26 -6.22
N VAL A 163 -17.78 -5.58 -5.08
CA VAL A 163 -17.44 -6.21 -3.80
C VAL A 163 -18.66 -6.80 -3.08
N ALA A 164 -19.83 -6.17 -3.20
CA ALA A 164 -21.06 -6.58 -2.52
C ALA A 164 -22.29 -6.36 -3.42
N PRO A 165 -22.93 -7.42 -3.96
CA PRO A 165 -22.52 -8.83 -3.88
C PRO A 165 -21.28 -9.12 -4.74
N PHE A 166 -20.40 -10.02 -4.25
CA PHE A 166 -19.26 -10.49 -5.03
C PHE A 166 -19.73 -11.58 -6.01
N ASN A 167 -19.85 -11.21 -7.29
CA ASN A 167 -20.27 -12.11 -8.37
C ASN A 167 -19.05 -12.52 -9.21
N ALA A 168 -18.56 -13.73 -8.98
CA ALA A 168 -17.39 -14.26 -9.67
C ALA A 168 -17.62 -14.39 -11.19
N GLY A 169 -16.62 -14.05 -12.00
CA GLY A 169 -16.66 -14.19 -13.47
C GLY A 169 -17.30 -13.00 -14.20
N THR A 170 -17.54 -11.88 -13.52
CA THR A 170 -18.07 -10.66 -14.15
C THR A 170 -16.97 -9.84 -14.82
N THR A 171 -17.27 -9.27 -15.98
CA THR A 171 -16.35 -8.41 -16.77
C THR A 171 -16.95 -7.00 -16.95
N PRO A 172 -16.14 -5.93 -16.92
CA PRO A 172 -14.74 -5.90 -16.48
C PRO A 172 -14.60 -6.23 -14.98
N ALA A 173 -13.50 -6.86 -14.61
CA ALA A 173 -13.20 -7.22 -13.23
C ALA A 173 -12.38 -6.12 -12.56
N ASN A 174 -12.84 -5.64 -11.40
CA ASN A 174 -12.16 -4.62 -10.59
C ASN A 174 -11.76 -5.14 -9.21
N TYR A 175 -12.37 -6.24 -8.76
CA TYR A 175 -12.16 -6.83 -7.46
C TYR A 175 -11.62 -8.25 -7.60
N VAL A 176 -10.69 -8.60 -6.73
CA VAL A 176 -10.07 -9.92 -6.67
C VAL A 176 -10.39 -10.54 -5.32
N ARG A 177 -10.88 -11.78 -5.33
CA ARG A 177 -10.96 -12.62 -4.14
C ARG A 177 -9.91 -13.71 -4.25
N VAL A 178 -9.09 -13.84 -3.22
CA VAL A 178 -8.14 -14.94 -3.06
C VAL A 178 -8.65 -15.85 -1.95
N ARG A 179 -8.63 -17.16 -2.19
CA ARG A 179 -8.94 -18.18 -1.17
C ARG A 179 -7.86 -19.24 -1.15
N ILE A 180 -7.37 -19.54 0.04
CA ILE A 180 -6.53 -20.71 0.32
C ILE A 180 -7.34 -21.65 1.22
N ALA A 181 -7.58 -22.87 0.74
CA ALA A 181 -8.36 -23.87 1.44
C ALA A 181 -7.51 -25.10 1.78
N GLN A 182 -7.90 -25.77 2.87
CA GLN A 182 -7.43 -27.12 3.24
C GLN A 182 -5.93 -27.22 3.58
N ILE A 183 -5.38 -26.26 4.33
CA ILE A 183 -4.05 -26.44 4.93
C ILE A 183 -4.20 -27.31 6.17
N ASN A 184 -3.88 -28.60 6.04
CA ASN A 184 -4.05 -29.59 7.10
C ASN A 184 -2.90 -29.51 8.11
N THR A 185 -3.28 -29.51 9.38
CA THR A 185 -2.36 -29.53 10.52
C THR A 185 -2.63 -30.79 11.33
N ARG A 186 -1.56 -31.50 11.68
CA ARG A 186 -1.67 -32.70 12.49
C ARG A 186 -1.52 -32.32 13.96
N PRO A 187 -2.55 -32.49 14.81
CA PRO A 187 -2.44 -32.19 16.24
C PRO A 187 -1.30 -33.00 16.85
N SER A 188 -0.48 -32.39 17.69
CA SER A 188 0.70 -33.04 18.27
C SER A 188 0.32 -33.84 19.52
N LEU A 189 -0.14 -33.15 20.55
CA LEU A 189 -0.36 -33.70 21.89
C LEU A 189 -1.84 -34.04 22.13
N ALA A 190 -2.80 -33.45 21.40
CA ALA A 190 -4.21 -33.81 21.49
C ALA A 190 -4.49 -35.26 21.03
N ARG A 191 -3.56 -35.88 20.29
CA ARG A 191 -3.61 -37.31 19.97
C ARG A 191 -3.59 -38.22 21.21
N VAL A 192 -2.98 -37.77 22.30
CA VAL A 192 -2.98 -38.50 23.60
C VAL A 192 -4.39 -38.62 24.18
N LEU A 193 -5.28 -37.66 23.86
CA LEU A 193 -6.69 -37.65 24.24
C LEU A 193 -7.60 -38.33 23.21
N GLY A 194 -7.03 -38.98 22.18
CA GLY A 194 -7.80 -39.66 21.12
C GLY A 194 -8.22 -38.77 19.96
N PHE A 195 -7.73 -37.53 19.87
CA PHE A 195 -7.99 -36.66 18.70
C PHE A 195 -7.00 -36.96 17.57
N PHE A 196 -7.43 -37.78 16.61
CA PHE A 196 -6.61 -38.18 15.45
C PHE A 196 -7.00 -37.50 14.13
N GLY A 197 -8.01 -36.62 14.14
CA GLY A 197 -8.44 -35.89 12.95
C GLY A 197 -7.46 -34.78 12.57
N ASP A 198 -7.27 -34.57 11.26
CA ASP A 198 -6.54 -33.39 10.76
C ASP A 198 -7.38 -32.13 10.98
N LEU A 199 -6.75 -31.06 11.45
CA LEU A 199 -7.39 -29.74 11.55
C LEU A 199 -7.01 -28.94 10.31
N ALA A 200 -8.00 -28.61 9.49
CA ALA A 200 -7.82 -27.82 8.28
C ALA A 200 -8.03 -26.33 8.56
N VAL A 201 -7.13 -25.50 8.05
CA VAL A 201 -7.25 -24.04 8.09
C VAL A 201 -7.58 -23.49 6.70
N THR A 202 -8.49 -22.53 6.67
CA THR A 202 -8.88 -21.80 5.45
C THR A 202 -8.70 -20.30 5.67
N ALA A 203 -8.35 -19.58 4.61
CA ALA A 203 -8.13 -18.14 4.61
C ALA A 203 -8.69 -17.54 3.31
N SER A 204 -9.32 -16.37 3.40
CA SER A 204 -9.80 -15.64 2.23
C SER A 204 -9.80 -14.13 2.46
N ALA A 205 -9.53 -13.39 1.38
CA ALA A 205 -9.54 -11.93 1.37
C ALA A 205 -10.06 -11.43 0.03
N ILE A 206 -10.66 -10.24 0.04
CA ILE A 206 -11.07 -9.50 -1.15
C ILE A 206 -10.27 -8.21 -1.20
N ALA A 207 -9.78 -7.83 -2.37
CA ALA A 207 -9.13 -6.54 -2.59
C ALA A 207 -9.64 -5.89 -3.87
N GLY A 208 -9.60 -4.56 -3.93
CA GLY A 208 -9.99 -3.78 -5.09
C GLY A 208 -9.93 -2.28 -4.84
N PRO A 209 -10.38 -1.46 -5.80
CA PRO A 209 -10.39 -0.01 -5.67
C PRO A 209 -11.34 0.42 -4.53
N SER A 210 -10.90 1.42 -3.78
CA SER A 210 -11.68 2.05 -2.72
C SER A 210 -12.73 3.00 -3.27
N ALA A 211 -13.54 3.54 -2.36
CA ALA A 211 -14.18 4.84 -2.54
C ALA A 211 -13.18 5.93 -2.99
N PRO A 212 -13.64 7.00 -3.67
CA PRO A 212 -12.81 8.15 -3.97
C PRO A 212 -12.14 8.69 -2.69
N VAL A 213 -10.87 9.08 -2.79
CA VAL A 213 -10.09 9.51 -1.62
C VAL A 213 -10.59 10.84 -1.06
N GLU A 214 -10.77 10.91 0.27
CA GLU A 214 -11.11 12.13 1.00
C GLU A 214 -9.85 12.98 1.25
N LYS A 215 -8.72 12.31 1.49
CA LYS A 215 -7.40 12.93 1.63
C LYS A 215 -6.54 12.52 0.46
N LEU A 216 -6.23 13.45 -0.42
CA LEU A 216 -5.44 13.24 -1.63
C LEU A 216 -3.94 13.50 -1.35
N CYS A 217 -3.12 12.47 -1.48
CA CYS A 217 -1.66 12.52 -1.41
C CYS A 217 -1.07 12.13 -2.78
N SER A 218 0.22 12.43 -3.00
CA SER A 218 0.91 12.08 -4.26
C SER A 218 0.20 12.61 -5.52
N LEU A 219 -0.32 13.84 -5.44
CA LEU A 219 -0.99 14.53 -6.54
C LEU A 219 -0.02 15.36 -7.38
N LEU A 220 -0.45 15.73 -8.59
CA LEU A 220 0.22 16.76 -9.36
C LEU A 220 -0.11 18.13 -8.76
N PRO A 221 0.87 18.97 -8.36
CA PRO A 221 0.64 20.19 -7.60
C PRO A 221 0.14 21.35 -8.47
N ILE A 222 -0.87 21.07 -9.29
CA ILE A 222 -1.68 22.02 -10.04
C ILE A 222 -3.13 21.85 -9.58
N ALA A 223 -3.84 22.95 -9.38
CA ALA A 223 -5.28 22.93 -9.30
C ALA A 223 -5.84 23.38 -10.64
N VAL A 224 -6.81 22.62 -11.14
CA VAL A 224 -7.61 23.02 -12.31
C VAL A 224 -8.96 23.55 -11.83
N CYS A 225 -9.49 24.56 -12.50
CA CYS A 225 -10.79 25.10 -12.14
C CYS A 225 -11.93 24.15 -12.54
N GLY A 226 -12.76 23.75 -11.58
CA GLY A 226 -14.02 23.08 -11.89
C GLY A 226 -15.13 24.09 -12.19
N GLU A 227 -16.20 23.62 -12.82
CA GLU A 227 -17.42 24.43 -12.98
C GLU A 227 -18.10 24.63 -11.63
N SER A 228 -18.40 25.87 -11.29
CA SER A 228 -19.01 26.23 -9.99
C SER A 228 -20.29 25.46 -9.68
N ALA A 229 -21.08 25.10 -10.70
CA ALA A 229 -22.35 24.39 -10.56
C ALA A 229 -22.29 22.89 -10.90
N ALA A 230 -21.16 22.39 -11.45
CA ALA A 230 -21.12 20.99 -11.86
C ALA A 230 -21.01 20.05 -10.65
N PRO A 231 -21.80 18.95 -10.65
CA PRO A 231 -21.76 17.96 -9.58
C PRO A 231 -20.50 17.08 -9.65
N ALA A 232 -20.17 16.48 -8.50
CA ALA A 232 -19.23 15.37 -8.44
C ALA A 232 -19.77 14.17 -9.27
N PRO A 233 -18.91 13.29 -9.80
CA PRO A 233 -17.46 13.23 -9.61
C PRO A 233 -16.64 14.04 -10.63
N ASN A 234 -17.26 14.54 -11.71
CA ASN A 234 -16.50 15.09 -12.83
C ASN A 234 -16.34 16.62 -12.79
N PHE A 235 -17.12 17.36 -12.01
CA PHE A 235 -16.95 18.81 -11.81
C PHE A 235 -16.83 19.65 -13.10
N GLY A 236 -17.52 19.24 -14.17
CA GLY A 236 -17.52 19.92 -15.48
C GLY A 236 -16.59 19.29 -16.51
N TYR A 237 -15.76 18.32 -16.11
CA TYR A 237 -14.94 17.54 -17.01
C TYR A 237 -15.72 16.37 -17.63
N GLU A 238 -15.33 15.99 -18.83
CA GLU A 238 -15.95 14.90 -19.59
C GLU A 238 -14.92 13.77 -19.79
N PRO A 239 -15.23 12.53 -19.35
CA PRO A 239 -14.36 11.38 -19.56
C PRO A 239 -14.00 11.18 -21.04
N GLY A 240 -12.71 10.99 -21.31
CA GLY A 240 -12.18 10.81 -22.66
C GLY A 240 -11.91 12.12 -23.40
N ARG A 241 -12.33 13.29 -22.89
CA ARG A 241 -12.02 14.59 -23.50
C ARG A 241 -10.60 15.04 -23.14
N ILE A 242 -9.91 15.69 -24.08
CA ILE A 242 -8.56 16.21 -23.89
C ILE A 242 -8.62 17.68 -23.46
N TYR A 243 -7.77 18.02 -22.51
CA TYR A 243 -7.62 19.36 -21.97
C TYR A 243 -6.16 19.79 -21.99
N ALA A 244 -5.92 21.05 -22.36
CA ALA A 244 -4.67 21.72 -22.08
C ALA A 244 -4.71 22.22 -20.62
N LEU A 245 -4.13 21.44 -19.70
CA LEU A 245 -4.01 21.80 -18.28
C LEU A 245 -3.13 23.02 -18.06
N LYS A 246 -2.28 23.34 -19.05
CA LYS A 246 -1.57 24.60 -19.16
C LYS A 246 -1.51 25.02 -20.62
N GLY A 247 -1.88 26.28 -20.91
CA GLY A 247 -1.82 26.90 -22.23
C GLY A 247 -1.18 28.30 -22.19
N LYS A 248 -0.64 28.76 -23.33
CA LYS A 248 -0.05 30.11 -23.50
C LYS A 248 -1.08 31.24 -23.59
N THR A 249 -2.28 30.94 -24.08
CA THR A 249 -3.21 31.97 -24.55
C THR A 249 -4.35 32.17 -23.56
N LYS A 250 -4.64 33.43 -23.22
CA LYS A 250 -5.89 33.81 -22.54
C LYS A 250 -7.01 33.65 -23.57
N THR A 251 -7.60 32.47 -23.66
CA THR A 251 -8.64 32.21 -24.66
C THR A 251 -9.97 32.65 -24.10
N SER A 252 -10.84 33.28 -24.90
CA SER A 252 -12.11 33.86 -24.46
C SER A 252 -13.36 33.08 -24.90
N GLU A 253 -13.26 32.01 -25.70
CA GLU A 253 -14.46 31.28 -26.14
C GLU A 253 -14.32 29.75 -26.06
N GLY A 254 -15.46 29.06 -25.91
CA GLY A 254 -15.61 27.61 -26.09
C GLY A 254 -15.37 26.71 -24.86
N GLY A 255 -16.30 26.69 -23.90
CA GLY A 255 -16.45 25.58 -22.92
C GLY A 255 -15.19 25.16 -22.13
N ALA A 256 -14.23 26.07 -21.94
CA ALA A 256 -12.92 25.77 -21.37
C ALA A 256 -12.78 26.36 -19.97
N PHE A 257 -12.49 25.49 -19.00
CA PHE A 257 -12.00 25.87 -17.68
C PHE A 257 -10.56 26.39 -17.83
N LYS A 258 -10.43 27.71 -17.76
CA LYS A 258 -9.31 28.48 -18.33
C LYS A 258 -8.17 28.82 -17.39
N ASP A 259 -8.28 28.50 -16.11
CA ASP A 259 -7.23 28.78 -15.16
C ASP A 259 -6.75 27.50 -14.47
N TYR A 260 -5.44 27.31 -14.46
CA TYR A 260 -4.77 26.39 -13.55
C TYR A 260 -3.91 27.22 -12.60
N TYR A 261 -3.74 26.71 -11.39
CA TYR A 261 -2.95 27.37 -10.36
C TYR A 261 -1.93 26.39 -9.80
N PHE A 262 -0.68 26.82 -9.68
CA PHE A 262 0.32 26.03 -8.97
C PHE A 262 0.01 26.07 -7.48
N LEU A 263 -0.12 24.90 -6.86
CA LEU A 263 -0.40 24.81 -5.43
C LEU A 263 0.91 24.87 -4.63
N ASP A 264 0.90 25.56 -3.50
CA ASP A 264 2.01 25.61 -2.53
C ASP A 264 1.60 25.09 -1.14
N PRO A 265 1.14 23.83 -1.02
CA PRO A 265 0.63 23.29 0.23
C PRO A 265 1.70 23.14 1.31
N ASP A 266 2.98 23.17 0.96
CA ASP A 266 4.08 23.17 1.94
C ASP A 266 3.99 24.41 2.85
N ARG A 267 3.43 25.53 2.38
CA ARG A 267 3.12 26.70 3.21
C ARG A 267 2.03 26.44 4.25
N LEU A 268 1.14 25.47 4.04
CA LEU A 268 0.10 25.11 5.01
C LEU A 268 0.66 24.38 6.23
N VAL A 269 1.81 23.70 6.08
CA VAL A 269 2.36 22.81 7.11
C VAL A 269 3.49 23.47 7.93
N GLY A 270 3.67 24.79 7.80
CA GLY A 270 4.68 25.55 8.55
C GLY A 270 6.14 25.21 8.19
N GLY A 271 6.36 24.52 7.07
CA GLY A 271 7.68 24.15 6.57
C GLY A 271 8.35 25.31 5.82
N GLN A 272 9.68 25.42 5.98
CA GLN A 272 10.53 26.22 5.09
C GLN A 272 10.19 25.88 3.64
N ALA A 273 10.05 26.90 2.78
CA ALA A 273 9.77 26.74 1.35
C ALA A 273 10.68 25.66 0.73
N TYR A 274 10.17 24.45 0.48
CA TYR A 274 11.00 23.41 -0.13
C TYR A 274 11.21 23.73 -1.62
N PRO A 275 12.44 23.58 -2.12
CA PRO A 275 13.03 24.55 -3.05
C PRO A 275 12.80 24.23 -4.52
N ASP A 276 12.02 23.19 -4.85
CA ASP A 276 12.04 22.69 -6.21
C ASP A 276 10.72 22.06 -6.67
N LEU A 277 9.93 22.87 -7.37
CA LEU A 277 8.69 22.45 -8.03
C LEU A 277 8.93 21.25 -8.95
N ARG A 278 10.14 21.09 -9.50
CA ARG A 278 10.55 19.93 -10.30
C ARG A 278 10.34 18.61 -9.58
N ARG A 279 10.78 18.51 -8.32
CA ARG A 279 10.67 17.29 -7.52
C ARG A 279 9.20 16.94 -7.26
N ASN A 280 8.38 17.95 -6.98
CA ASN A 280 6.96 17.76 -6.73
C ASN A 280 6.23 17.28 -7.99
N PHE A 281 6.52 17.87 -9.15
CA PHE A 281 5.98 17.42 -10.43
C PHE A 281 6.51 16.04 -10.86
N ALA A 282 7.71 15.64 -10.44
CA ALA A 282 8.23 14.29 -10.67
C ALA A 282 7.51 13.20 -9.83
N GLY A 283 6.66 13.59 -8.87
CA GLY A 283 5.93 12.69 -7.98
C GLY A 283 6.47 12.64 -6.55
N GLY A 284 7.40 13.53 -6.19
CA GLY A 284 7.98 13.62 -4.83
C GLY A 284 7.16 14.44 -3.85
N PHE A 285 5.91 14.73 -4.19
CA PHE A 285 5.03 15.58 -3.40
C PHE A 285 4.62 14.89 -2.10
N GLY A 286 5.18 15.35 -0.98
CA GLY A 286 5.04 14.71 0.34
C GLY A 286 3.87 15.22 1.19
N SER A 287 3.17 16.26 0.72
CA SER A 287 1.99 16.80 1.42
C SER A 287 0.70 16.15 0.92
N CYS A 288 -0.37 16.26 1.72
CA CYS A 288 -1.70 15.78 1.32
C CYS A 288 -2.71 16.90 1.45
N LEU A 289 -3.67 16.94 0.54
CA LEU A 289 -4.80 17.87 0.55
C LEU A 289 -6.07 17.16 1.03
N VAL A 290 -6.88 17.84 1.82
CA VAL A 290 -8.21 17.35 2.20
C VAL A 290 -9.21 17.91 1.20
N VAL A 291 -9.91 17.02 0.49
CA VAL A 291 -10.92 17.39 -0.51
C VAL A 291 -12.17 17.91 0.21
N GLY A 292 -12.70 19.05 -0.23
CA GLY A 292 -13.88 19.66 0.39
C GLY A 292 -13.61 20.42 1.69
N SER A 293 -12.34 20.57 2.09
CA SER A 293 -11.99 21.45 3.23
C SER A 293 -12.38 22.90 2.92
N PRO A 294 -12.88 23.67 3.91
CA PRO A 294 -13.08 25.10 3.75
C PRO A 294 -11.76 25.89 3.64
N ASP A 295 -10.62 25.25 3.96
CA ASP A 295 -9.32 25.92 3.98
C ASP A 295 -8.82 26.30 2.58
N LEU A 296 -8.22 27.48 2.50
CA LEU A 296 -7.57 27.96 1.28
C LEU A 296 -6.17 27.34 1.15
N VAL A 297 -5.92 26.69 0.02
CA VAL A 297 -4.58 26.22 -0.35
C VAL A 297 -3.85 27.37 -1.06
N PRO A 298 -2.71 27.85 -0.54
CA PRO A 298 -1.98 28.97 -1.11
C PRO A 298 -1.41 28.61 -2.48
N LEU A 299 -1.26 29.63 -3.32
CA LEU A 299 -0.75 29.49 -4.68
C LEU A 299 0.73 29.85 -4.79
N LYS A 300 1.47 29.12 -5.62
CA LYS A 300 2.84 29.46 -5.99
C LYS A 300 2.84 30.45 -7.15
N THR A 301 3.33 31.65 -6.92
CA THR A 301 3.51 32.68 -7.94
C THR A 301 4.88 32.55 -8.64
N GLY A 302 5.00 33.08 -9.86
CA GLY A 302 6.26 33.15 -10.62
C GLY A 302 6.35 32.24 -11.87
N VAL A 303 7.37 32.47 -12.70
CA VAL A 303 7.62 31.74 -13.95
C VAL A 303 8.28 30.39 -13.65
N ASN A 304 7.46 29.38 -13.42
CA ASN A 304 7.93 28.05 -13.00
C ASN A 304 7.99 26.99 -14.12
N ILE A 305 7.93 27.40 -15.40
CA ILE A 305 7.80 26.49 -16.55
C ILE A 305 8.96 25.49 -16.65
N GLY A 306 10.19 25.94 -16.43
CA GLY A 306 11.39 25.09 -16.51
C GLY A 306 11.37 23.94 -15.49
N PRO A 307 11.23 24.21 -14.19
CA PRO A 307 11.08 23.18 -13.16
C PRO A 307 9.89 22.25 -13.40
N VAL A 308 8.71 22.76 -13.78
CA VAL A 308 7.52 21.94 -14.06
C VAL A 308 7.80 20.93 -15.16
N ARG A 309 8.31 21.41 -16.30
CA ARG A 309 8.69 20.57 -17.45
C ARG A 309 9.64 19.46 -17.03
N GLN A 310 10.71 19.81 -16.31
CA GLN A 310 11.71 18.84 -15.87
C GLN A 310 11.13 17.80 -14.91
N GLY A 311 10.13 18.15 -14.10
CA GLY A 311 9.42 17.20 -13.25
C GLY A 311 8.47 16.28 -14.02
N VAL A 312 7.63 16.85 -14.90
CA VAL A 312 6.67 16.09 -15.72
C VAL A 312 7.38 15.12 -16.64
N ASN A 313 8.44 15.59 -17.32
CA ASN A 313 9.16 14.82 -18.34
C ASN A 313 9.93 13.61 -17.77
N THR A 314 10.12 13.50 -16.45
CA THR A 314 10.67 12.28 -15.83
C THR A 314 9.87 11.03 -16.20
N ARG A 315 8.54 11.16 -16.37
CA ARG A 315 7.65 10.08 -16.81
C ARG A 315 7.96 9.57 -18.22
N PHE A 316 8.55 10.42 -19.05
CA PHE A 316 8.95 10.13 -20.42
C PHE A 316 10.45 9.81 -20.52
N ASN A 317 11.09 9.45 -19.40
CA ASN A 317 12.51 9.14 -19.31
C ASN A 317 13.43 10.31 -19.69
N GLU A 318 12.97 11.55 -19.54
CA GLU A 318 13.76 12.76 -19.78
C GLU A 318 14.01 13.49 -18.45
N TYR A 319 15.27 13.46 -18.01
CA TYR A 319 15.73 14.10 -16.78
C TYR A 319 16.54 15.34 -17.15
N GLY A 320 15.88 16.49 -17.28
CA GLY A 320 16.55 17.78 -17.48
C GLY A 320 16.85 18.49 -16.16
N GLY A 321 17.93 19.30 -16.10
CA GLY A 321 18.24 20.19 -14.98
C GLY A 321 19.64 20.04 -14.41
N ALA A 322 19.94 20.77 -13.31
CA ALA A 322 21.20 20.63 -12.58
C ALA A 322 21.32 19.20 -12.04
N ALA A 323 22.46 18.55 -12.31
CA ALA A 323 22.69 17.14 -12.01
C ALA A 323 22.33 16.80 -10.54
N GLY A 324 21.48 15.78 -10.36
CA GLY A 324 21.21 15.16 -9.05
C GLY A 324 19.89 15.52 -8.36
N GLN A 325 19.07 16.44 -8.88
CA GLN A 325 17.80 16.79 -8.21
C GLN A 325 16.63 15.84 -8.52
N VAL A 326 16.57 15.32 -9.75
CA VAL A 326 15.63 14.26 -10.17
C VAL A 326 16.41 13.19 -10.93
N THR A 327 16.31 11.94 -10.49
CA THR A 327 17.02 10.80 -11.08
C THR A 327 16.05 9.65 -11.29
N ALA A 328 16.34 8.75 -12.22
CA ALA A 328 15.49 7.57 -12.47
C ALA A 328 15.35 6.66 -11.25
N ALA A 329 16.34 6.64 -10.35
CA ALA A 329 16.26 5.87 -9.10
C ALA A 329 15.24 6.47 -8.10
N GLY A 330 15.12 7.80 -8.04
CA GLY A 330 14.16 8.46 -7.15
C GLY A 330 12.79 8.69 -7.79
N PHE A 331 12.76 8.90 -9.10
CA PHE A 331 11.58 9.20 -9.90
C PHE A 331 11.59 8.36 -11.17
N PRO A 332 11.24 7.07 -11.10
CA PRO A 332 11.28 6.18 -12.25
C PRO A 332 10.42 6.71 -13.41
N PRO A 333 10.82 6.48 -14.67
CA PRO A 333 9.97 6.79 -15.81
C PRO A 333 8.77 5.85 -15.88
N ASP A 334 7.83 6.14 -16.76
CA ASP A 334 6.80 5.16 -17.12
C ASP A 334 7.42 4.01 -17.92
N VAL A 335 6.82 2.82 -17.86
CA VAL A 335 7.20 1.70 -18.74
C VAL A 335 6.88 1.97 -20.22
N LEU A 336 5.93 2.87 -20.48
CA LEU A 336 5.48 3.27 -21.82
C LEU A 336 5.66 4.79 -22.00
N ILE A 337 6.73 5.15 -22.70
CA ILE A 337 7.18 6.54 -22.90
C ILE A 337 6.81 7.10 -24.27
N GLY A 338 6.22 6.30 -25.15
CA GLY A 338 5.82 6.74 -26.49
C GLY A 338 4.88 7.96 -26.50
N GLU A 339 5.10 8.86 -27.44
CA GLU A 339 4.31 10.08 -27.67
C GLU A 339 3.51 9.98 -28.99
N PRO A 340 2.36 10.67 -29.11
CA PRO A 340 1.65 10.81 -30.37
C PRO A 340 2.55 11.40 -31.47
N SER A 341 2.37 10.94 -32.71
CA SER A 341 3.09 11.46 -33.87
C SER A 341 2.11 11.68 -35.02
N PRO A 342 1.88 12.93 -35.47
CA PRO A 342 2.45 14.19 -34.96
C PRO A 342 2.08 14.49 -33.50
N LEU A 343 2.87 15.34 -32.84
CA LEU A 343 2.57 15.85 -31.50
C LEU A 343 1.31 16.71 -31.51
N LEU A 344 0.65 16.80 -30.35
CA LEU A 344 -0.51 17.64 -30.14
C LEU A 344 -0.10 19.10 -29.97
N GLY A 345 -0.80 19.98 -30.66
CA GLY A 345 -0.68 21.43 -30.54
C GLY A 345 -1.92 22.05 -29.90
N VAL A 346 -1.74 23.23 -29.31
CA VAL A 346 -2.82 24.09 -28.85
C VAL A 346 -2.74 25.39 -29.62
N ASP A 347 -3.83 25.80 -30.26
CA ASP A 347 -3.87 27.06 -31.00
C ASP A 347 -4.10 28.27 -30.08
N SER A 348 -4.13 29.47 -30.67
CA SER A 348 -4.39 30.71 -29.92
C SER A 348 -5.82 30.82 -29.39
N ALA A 349 -6.76 30.00 -29.85
CA ALA A 349 -8.12 29.91 -29.33
C ALA A 349 -8.26 28.81 -28.25
N GLY A 350 -7.22 28.01 -28.03
CA GLY A 350 -7.20 26.92 -27.07
C GLY A 350 -7.75 25.60 -27.63
N ALA A 351 -8.02 25.53 -28.92
CA ALA A 351 -8.38 24.29 -29.58
C ALA A 351 -7.14 23.40 -29.72
N LEU A 352 -7.35 22.12 -29.43
CA LEU A 352 -6.32 21.09 -29.55
C LEU A 352 -6.32 20.55 -30.97
N SER A 353 -5.14 20.33 -31.55
CA SER A 353 -4.99 19.73 -32.86
C SER A 353 -3.86 18.72 -32.91
N GLN A 354 -3.98 17.75 -33.82
CA GLN A 354 -2.90 16.85 -34.20
C GLN A 354 -2.64 17.04 -35.69
N GLY A 355 -1.49 17.62 -36.04
CA GLY A 355 -1.24 18.08 -37.41
C GLY A 355 -2.28 19.15 -37.81
N SER A 356 -3.02 18.91 -38.88
CA SER A 356 -4.08 19.80 -39.37
C SER A 356 -5.48 19.49 -38.81
N THR A 357 -5.63 18.45 -37.99
CA THR A 357 -6.94 17.97 -37.52
C THR A 357 -7.21 18.47 -36.11
N VAL A 358 -8.35 19.13 -35.90
CA VAL A 358 -8.83 19.50 -34.55
C VAL A 358 -9.30 18.26 -33.82
N ILE A 359 -8.83 18.08 -32.59
CA ILE A 359 -9.16 16.96 -31.71
C ILE A 359 -9.85 17.45 -30.45
N THR A 360 -10.84 16.67 -30.01
CA THR A 360 -11.59 16.92 -28.78
C THR A 360 -11.42 15.78 -27.80
N TYR A 361 -11.39 14.54 -28.28
CA TYR A 361 -11.34 13.33 -27.47
C TYR A 361 -10.04 12.54 -27.68
N GLY A 362 -9.61 11.82 -26.64
CA GLY A 362 -8.48 10.88 -26.66
C GLY A 362 -8.60 9.81 -27.72
N SER A 363 -9.83 9.39 -28.03
CA SER A 363 -10.14 8.45 -29.10
C SER A 363 -9.79 8.96 -30.51
N GLN A 364 -9.67 10.28 -30.69
CA GLN A 364 -9.31 10.90 -31.96
C GLN A 364 -7.78 11.06 -32.12
N VAL A 365 -7.01 10.88 -31.05
CA VAL A 365 -5.55 10.95 -31.11
C VAL A 365 -5.02 9.71 -31.82
N ILE A 366 -4.28 9.94 -32.90
CA ILE A 366 -3.64 8.90 -33.70
C ILE A 366 -2.30 8.54 -33.06
N GLY A 367 -2.04 7.23 -32.93
CA GLY A 367 -0.80 6.70 -32.36
C GLY A 367 -0.90 6.47 -30.85
N ARG A 368 0.07 6.99 -30.10
CA ARG A 368 0.25 6.74 -28.65
C ARG A 368 -0.78 7.50 -27.79
N ASN A 369 -2.04 7.06 -27.85
CA ASN A 369 -3.13 7.57 -27.01
C ASN A 369 -3.34 6.67 -25.78
N ARG A 370 -4.31 7.00 -24.92
CA ARG A 370 -4.63 6.21 -23.72
C ARG A 370 -5.03 4.76 -24.04
N LYS A 371 -5.74 4.54 -25.15
CA LYS A 371 -6.15 3.19 -25.56
C LYS A 371 -4.94 2.33 -25.91
N ASP A 372 -4.02 2.82 -26.73
CA ASP A 372 -2.75 2.13 -27.05
C ASP A 372 -1.94 1.86 -25.77
N TYR A 373 -1.92 2.83 -24.84
CA TYR A 373 -1.25 2.69 -23.55
C TYR A 373 -1.81 1.51 -22.73
N LEU A 374 -3.14 1.44 -22.56
CA LEU A 374 -3.79 0.34 -21.82
C LEU A 374 -3.65 -1.01 -22.54
N ASP A 375 -3.77 -1.04 -23.87
CA ASP A 375 -3.63 -2.27 -24.66
C ASP A 375 -2.20 -2.85 -24.51
N ARG A 376 -1.17 -1.99 -24.48
CA ARG A 376 0.23 -2.41 -24.25
C ARG A 376 0.50 -2.83 -22.81
N LEU A 377 -0.10 -2.16 -21.83
CA LEU A 377 -0.03 -2.60 -20.43
C LEU A 377 -0.58 -4.01 -20.26
N ALA A 378 -1.72 -4.29 -20.89
CA ALA A 378 -2.36 -5.61 -20.89
C ALA A 378 -1.54 -6.68 -21.63
N ALA A 379 -0.81 -6.30 -22.70
CA ALA A 379 0.09 -7.19 -23.43
C ALA A 379 1.33 -7.60 -22.61
N GLY A 380 1.65 -6.87 -21.54
CA GLY A 380 2.71 -7.22 -20.59
C GLY A 380 4.11 -6.76 -21.01
N PRO A 381 5.16 -7.20 -20.29
CA PRO A 381 6.50 -6.63 -20.37
C PRO A 381 7.15 -6.61 -21.76
N ALA A 382 6.75 -7.52 -22.66
CA ALA A 382 7.26 -7.55 -24.03
C ALA A 382 6.81 -6.34 -24.88
N ALA A 383 5.72 -5.66 -24.49
CA ALA A 383 5.19 -4.49 -25.18
C ALA A 383 5.67 -3.16 -24.57
N TYR A 384 6.46 -3.20 -23.49
CA TYR A 384 6.92 -2.03 -22.76
C TYR A 384 8.16 -1.42 -23.44
N ASP A 385 8.24 -0.10 -23.44
CA ASP A 385 9.41 0.62 -23.96
C ASP A 385 10.59 0.55 -22.96
N ILE A 386 10.28 0.45 -21.65
CA ILE A 386 11.25 0.34 -20.55
C ILE A 386 10.89 -0.85 -19.66
N ALA A 387 11.88 -1.64 -19.26
CA ALA A 387 11.69 -2.76 -18.34
C ALA A 387 11.15 -2.29 -16.96
N PRO A 388 10.12 -2.95 -16.42
CA PRO A 388 9.48 -2.55 -15.16
C PRO A 388 10.35 -2.88 -13.95
N LEU A 389 10.20 -2.11 -12.87
CA LEU A 389 10.77 -2.40 -11.55
C LEU A 389 10.21 -3.72 -10.97
N PRO A 390 10.96 -4.44 -10.11
CA PRO A 390 12.28 -4.09 -9.54
C PRO A 390 13.47 -4.32 -10.50
N ALA A 391 14.69 -3.99 -10.06
CA ALA A 391 15.91 -4.09 -10.86
C ALA A 391 16.07 -5.46 -11.57
N PRO A 392 16.60 -5.51 -12.81
CA PRO A 392 17.33 -4.45 -13.53
C PRO A 392 16.45 -3.41 -14.23
N GLY A 393 15.12 -3.54 -14.18
CA GLY A 393 14.22 -2.55 -14.73
C GLY A 393 14.24 -1.23 -13.95
N ILE A 394 13.83 -0.16 -14.63
CA ILE A 394 13.72 1.19 -14.03
C ILE A 394 12.33 1.79 -14.19
N GLY A 395 11.46 1.23 -15.04
CA GLY A 395 10.13 1.77 -15.31
C GLY A 395 9.12 1.46 -14.21
N ALA A 396 8.25 2.40 -13.90
CA ALA A 396 7.07 2.20 -13.07
C ALA A 396 5.79 2.24 -13.93
N LEU A 397 4.77 1.50 -13.52
CA LEU A 397 3.49 1.42 -14.22
C LEU A 397 2.62 2.63 -13.88
N LEU A 398 1.70 2.99 -14.79
CA LEU A 398 0.68 4.04 -14.60
C LEU A 398 1.23 5.41 -14.16
N ARG A 399 2.50 5.73 -14.45
CA ARG A 399 3.10 7.01 -14.04
C ARG A 399 2.49 8.20 -14.78
N ARG A 400 1.94 7.98 -15.97
CA ARG A 400 1.25 8.99 -16.79
C ARG A 400 -0.19 9.26 -16.36
N GLU A 401 -0.77 8.41 -15.52
CA GLU A 401 -2.03 8.72 -14.83
C GLU A 401 -1.75 9.54 -13.58
N VAL A 402 -2.35 10.72 -13.49
CA VAL A 402 -2.10 11.67 -12.40
C VAL A 402 -3.42 12.17 -11.82
N ALA A 403 -3.48 12.19 -10.49
CA ALA A 403 -4.54 12.86 -9.77
C ALA A 403 -4.25 14.36 -9.68
N VAL A 404 -5.25 15.16 -10.03
CA VAL A 404 -5.18 16.61 -10.09
C VAL A 404 -6.32 17.21 -9.27
N PRO A 405 -6.03 18.04 -8.25
CA PRO A 405 -7.04 18.77 -7.51
C PRO A 405 -7.90 19.65 -8.42
N ILE A 406 -9.22 19.63 -8.18
CA ILE A 406 -10.19 20.51 -8.83
C ILE A 406 -10.59 21.58 -7.83
N ALA A 407 -10.27 22.83 -8.15
CA ALA A 407 -10.50 23.99 -7.30
C ALA A 407 -11.81 24.71 -7.63
N GLN A 408 -12.35 25.39 -6.61
CA GLN A 408 -13.33 26.46 -6.79
C GLN A 408 -12.59 27.72 -7.24
N CYS A 409 -12.93 28.21 -8.42
CA CYS A 409 -12.38 29.43 -8.99
C CYS A 409 -13.43 30.57 -8.98
N PRO A 410 -12.99 31.84 -8.96
CA PRO A 410 -11.60 32.31 -8.94
C PRO A 410 -10.90 32.14 -7.57
N PRO A 411 -9.57 32.26 -7.50
CA PRO A 411 -8.83 32.28 -6.24
C PRO A 411 -9.33 33.38 -5.30
N GLN A 412 -9.29 33.08 -4.01
CA GLN A 412 -9.70 33.98 -2.94
C GLN A 412 -8.48 34.53 -2.23
N ASP A 413 -8.61 35.73 -1.68
CA ASP A 413 -7.52 36.36 -0.95
C ASP A 413 -7.30 35.64 0.39
N GLN A 414 -6.03 35.37 0.68
CA GLN A 414 -5.55 34.72 1.90
C GLN A 414 -4.46 35.61 2.53
N GLY A 415 -4.88 36.78 3.04
CA GLY A 415 -3.95 37.79 3.54
C GLY A 415 -3.22 38.50 2.39
N THR A 416 -1.88 38.42 2.36
CA THR A 416 -1.06 39.00 1.26
C THR A 416 -0.96 38.09 0.03
N ASP A 417 -1.34 36.82 0.14
CA ASP A 417 -1.29 35.83 -0.94
C ASP A 417 -2.70 35.46 -1.43
N LYS A 418 -2.78 34.78 -2.58
CA LYS A 418 -4.03 34.16 -3.06
C LYS A 418 -4.03 32.67 -2.77
N GLY A 419 -5.21 32.14 -2.49
CA GLY A 419 -5.45 30.72 -2.30
C GLY A 419 -6.68 30.22 -3.06
N VAL A 420 -6.79 28.90 -3.19
CA VAL A 420 -7.96 28.24 -3.79
C VAL A 420 -8.53 27.19 -2.85
N ARG A 421 -9.86 27.04 -2.86
CA ARG A 421 -10.53 25.94 -2.15
C ARG A 421 -10.60 24.72 -3.05
N ILE A 422 -10.27 23.55 -2.53
CA ILE A 422 -10.31 22.28 -3.28
C ILE A 422 -11.71 21.67 -3.16
N ARG A 423 -12.46 21.62 -4.27
CA ARG A 423 -13.80 21.00 -4.32
C ARG A 423 -13.75 19.50 -4.52
N GLY A 424 -12.76 19.04 -5.27
CA GLY A 424 -12.69 17.67 -5.77
C GLY A 424 -11.31 17.31 -6.25
N ALA A 425 -11.21 16.13 -6.86
CA ALA A 425 -10.02 15.69 -7.57
C ALA A 425 -10.45 14.99 -8.85
N GLY A 426 -9.74 15.27 -9.94
CA GLY A 426 -9.90 14.64 -11.23
C GLY A 426 -8.70 13.76 -11.55
N CYS A 427 -8.91 12.77 -12.42
CA CYS A 427 -7.84 11.95 -12.94
C CYS A 427 -7.54 12.38 -14.37
N PHE A 428 -6.26 12.46 -14.70
CA PHE A 428 -5.81 12.86 -16.02
C PHE A 428 -4.72 11.91 -16.52
N PHE A 429 -4.75 11.58 -17.81
CA PHE A 429 -3.70 10.84 -18.49
C PHE A 429 -2.85 11.80 -19.33
N LEU A 430 -1.56 11.91 -19.02
CA LEU A 430 -0.63 12.78 -19.74
C LEU A 430 -0.32 12.21 -21.12
N LEU A 431 -0.60 12.95 -22.19
CA LEU A 431 -0.50 12.46 -23.57
C LEU A 431 0.89 12.61 -24.18
N GLN A 432 1.64 13.64 -23.79
CA GLN A 432 2.97 13.93 -24.31
C GLN A 432 3.81 14.67 -23.28
N LYS A 433 5.12 14.79 -23.54
CA LYS A 433 6.02 15.59 -22.73
C LYS A 433 5.69 17.08 -22.89
N MET A 434 6.17 17.87 -21.94
CA MET A 434 6.18 19.32 -22.08
C MET A 434 7.39 19.74 -22.93
N GLY A 435 7.16 20.51 -23.99
CA GLY A 435 8.21 20.96 -24.92
C GLY A 435 9.13 22.04 -24.34
N SER A 436 10.20 22.34 -25.07
CA SER A 436 11.32 23.18 -24.59
C SER A 436 11.39 24.50 -25.35
N GLY A 437 10.35 25.31 -25.25
CA GLY A 437 10.31 26.64 -25.85
C GLY A 437 9.23 27.53 -25.24
N GLY A 438 9.35 28.86 -25.40
CA GLY A 438 8.37 29.83 -24.91
C GLY A 438 6.96 29.69 -25.52
N SER A 439 6.79 28.78 -26.48
CA SER A 439 5.54 28.41 -27.15
C SER A 439 5.10 26.97 -26.90
N GLU A 440 5.94 26.14 -26.26
CA GLU A 440 5.74 24.69 -26.11
C GLU A 440 5.52 24.27 -24.64
N SER A 441 4.97 25.18 -23.83
CA SER A 441 4.80 24.99 -22.39
C SER A 441 3.53 24.22 -22.00
N ASP A 442 2.89 23.57 -22.97
CA ASP A 442 1.55 23.06 -22.80
C ASP A 442 1.56 21.67 -22.16
N LEU A 443 0.79 21.52 -21.09
CA LEU A 443 0.57 20.25 -20.44
C LEU A 443 -0.76 19.71 -20.93
N ILE A 444 -0.72 18.74 -21.84
CA ILE A 444 -1.91 18.20 -22.50
C ILE A 444 -2.25 16.84 -21.89
N ALA A 445 -3.49 16.69 -21.45
CA ALA A 445 -3.95 15.48 -20.79
C ALA A 445 -5.40 15.14 -21.13
N GLU A 446 -5.70 13.86 -21.23
CA GLU A 446 -7.06 13.34 -21.33
C GLU A 446 -7.67 13.23 -19.92
N PHE A 447 -8.90 13.70 -19.73
CA PHE A 447 -9.62 13.47 -18.47
C PHE A 447 -10.14 12.04 -18.44
N ILE A 448 -9.86 11.32 -17.36
CA ILE A 448 -10.14 9.89 -17.24
C ILE A 448 -11.00 9.65 -16.01
N PRO A 449 -11.87 8.63 -16.01
CA PRO A 449 -12.86 8.47 -14.96
C PRO A 449 -12.21 8.16 -13.61
N ASN A 450 -11.18 7.33 -13.57
CA ASN A 450 -10.52 6.89 -12.34
C ASN A 450 -9.01 6.77 -12.55
N CYS A 451 -8.26 6.86 -11.46
CA CYS A 451 -6.82 6.63 -11.37
C CYS A 451 -6.43 6.31 -9.93
N GLU A 452 -5.30 5.63 -9.73
CA GLU A 452 -4.79 5.43 -8.38
C GLU A 452 -4.14 6.72 -7.85
N ALA A 453 -4.42 7.07 -6.60
CA ALA A 453 -3.70 8.10 -5.86
C ALA A 453 -3.46 7.65 -4.43
N ALA A 454 -2.38 8.11 -3.81
CA ALA A 454 -2.17 7.87 -2.39
C ALA A 454 -3.20 8.66 -1.57
N GLY A 455 -3.67 8.11 -0.45
CA GLY A 455 -4.65 8.85 0.34
C GLY A 455 -5.43 8.05 1.36
N ARG A 456 -6.33 8.73 2.05
CA ARG A 456 -7.36 8.09 2.89
C ARG A 456 -8.63 7.92 2.04
N PRO A 457 -9.14 6.69 1.85
CA PRO A 457 -10.44 6.44 1.23
C PRO A 457 -11.55 7.26 1.89
N GLY A 458 -12.49 7.75 1.08
CA GLY A 458 -13.74 8.32 1.59
C GLY A 458 -14.69 7.25 2.15
N PRO A 459 -15.71 7.66 2.93
CA PRO A 459 -16.63 6.74 3.58
C PRO A 459 -17.63 6.06 2.62
N ASN A 460 -17.81 6.59 1.41
CA ASN A 460 -18.81 6.12 0.45
C ASN A 460 -18.13 5.49 -0.78
N PRO A 461 -18.34 4.19 -1.09
CA PRO A 461 -17.89 3.57 -2.33
C PRO A 461 -18.70 4.11 -3.53
N GLY A 462 -18.50 5.38 -3.87
CA GLY A 462 -19.06 6.07 -5.02
C GLY A 462 -18.14 5.98 -6.23
N GLY A 463 -18.65 6.31 -7.42
CA GLY A 463 -17.91 6.21 -8.67
C GLY A 463 -17.18 7.50 -9.04
N GLY A 464 -16.01 7.36 -9.69
CA GLY A 464 -15.26 8.45 -10.31
C GLY A 464 -14.22 9.10 -9.39
N GLY A 465 -13.00 9.29 -9.89
CA GLY A 465 -11.92 10.03 -9.25
C GLY A 465 -10.79 9.14 -8.69
N PRO A 466 -9.84 9.75 -7.95
CA PRO A 466 -8.69 9.02 -7.46
C PRO A 466 -9.04 8.03 -6.34
N TYR A 467 -8.47 6.82 -6.38
CA TYR A 467 -8.71 5.74 -5.40
C TYR A 467 -7.40 5.12 -4.90
N VAL A 468 -7.48 4.29 -3.85
CA VAL A 468 -6.41 3.37 -3.45
C VAL A 468 -6.90 1.93 -3.56
N ILE A 469 -5.98 0.98 -3.71
CA ILE A 469 -6.33 -0.44 -3.54
C ILE A 469 -6.38 -0.76 -2.04
N GLN A 470 -7.49 -1.34 -1.60
CA GLN A 470 -7.70 -1.72 -0.20
C GLN A 470 -8.28 -3.12 -0.07
N LEU A 471 -8.17 -3.66 1.15
CA LEU A 471 -8.81 -4.92 1.53
C LEU A 471 -10.27 -4.68 1.91
N PHE A 472 -11.11 -5.66 1.58
CA PHE A 472 -12.51 -5.74 1.93
C PHE A 472 -12.78 -7.06 2.64
N ARG A 473 -13.72 -7.01 3.58
CA ARG A 473 -14.22 -8.19 4.27
C ARG A 473 -14.82 -9.19 3.30
N ASP A 474 -14.40 -10.45 3.37
CA ASP A 474 -15.00 -11.52 2.58
C ASP A 474 -16.22 -12.10 3.31
N PRO A 475 -17.46 -11.94 2.80
CA PRO A 475 -18.64 -12.51 3.45
C PRO A 475 -18.60 -14.06 3.52
N SER A 476 -17.73 -14.70 2.74
CA SER A 476 -17.55 -16.16 2.76
C SER A 476 -16.57 -16.66 3.82
N SER A 477 -15.94 -15.76 4.59
CA SER A 477 -15.06 -16.08 5.72
C SER A 477 -15.51 -15.31 6.97
N LYS A 478 -15.68 -16.02 8.10
CA LYS A 478 -16.05 -15.40 9.38
C LYS A 478 -14.93 -14.54 9.97
N ASP A 479 -13.69 -14.81 9.55
CA ASP A 479 -12.45 -14.31 10.14
C ASP A 479 -11.69 -13.33 9.22
N SER A 480 -12.35 -12.79 8.20
CA SER A 480 -11.83 -11.74 7.30
C SER A 480 -12.48 -10.38 7.57
#